data_AF-A0A2H1VA34-F1
#
_entry.id   AF-A0A2H1VA34-F1
#
_cell.length_a   1.000
_cell.length_b   1.000
_cell.length_c   1.000
_cell.angle_alpha   90.00
_cell.angle_beta   90.00
_cell.angle_gamma   90.00
#
_symmetry.space_group_name_H-M   'P 1'
#
loop_
_entity.id
_entity.type
_entity.pdbx_description
1 polymer ?
#
loop_
_entity_poly.entity_id
_entity_poly.type
_entity_poly.pdbx_seq_one_letter_code
_entity_poly.pdbx_strand_id
1 'polypeptide(L)'
;MDSMIDKNSIEYQESKRKYLQIIAENKEWLHNDYVCTAEQIKTKIKELILNPQSNENLVAGLKDGKLRLYKKVSPKVIMEILTVEDAFDTILSAHIQSSHGDADTTFKAMSNTHSVLMFCVNAVIDSCSSCAKSADEQRRGVWRMNIVKVNPRLPTSTYNKASYLLIMKEEATNFIILRSLYPSLQEVAFELMKIFVEFNYPKKIVVADNLQTYKQLMVLVRAINPGPKMPEILQSSKIEIFEADKTEVLNEIEDWATMENGVHWDQYCHMVQYKMNTEKKDLTRLDPKYKENGVPFKLFFKYEPHSLMEWVPKSAENLTET
;
A
#
# COMPACT_ATOMS: atom_id res chain seq x y z
N MET A 1 -29.96 -16.51 -2.74
CA MET A 1 -29.04 -16.79 -3.85
C MET A 1 -27.80 -17.40 -3.23
N ASP A 2 -27.77 -18.72 -3.07
CA ASP A 2 -26.56 -19.42 -2.66
C ASP A 2 -25.60 -19.35 -3.85
N SER A 3 -24.51 -18.60 -3.71
CA SER A 3 -23.50 -18.52 -4.76
C SER A 3 -22.86 -19.89 -4.93
N MET A 4 -22.89 -20.43 -6.15
CA MET A 4 -22.21 -21.66 -6.56
C MET A 4 -20.69 -21.49 -6.55
N ILE A 5 -20.08 -21.23 -5.39
CA ILE A 5 -18.65 -21.49 -5.23
C ILE A 5 -18.50 -22.99 -5.16
N ASP A 6 -17.83 -23.57 -6.15
CA ASP A 6 -17.36 -24.95 -6.04
C ASP A 6 -16.24 -25.01 -4.99
N LYS A 7 -16.64 -25.30 -3.75
CA LYS A 7 -15.72 -25.45 -2.61
C LYS A 7 -14.76 -26.63 -2.80
N ASN A 8 -15.01 -27.52 -3.76
CA ASN A 8 -14.11 -28.62 -4.07
C ASN A 8 -13.09 -28.25 -5.15
N SER A 9 -13.21 -27.08 -5.78
CA SER A 9 -12.22 -26.63 -6.75
C SER A 9 -10.85 -26.44 -6.10
N ILE A 10 -9.80 -26.82 -6.83
CA ILE A 10 -8.40 -26.65 -6.41
C ILE A 10 -8.12 -25.17 -6.10
N GLU A 11 -8.69 -24.27 -6.90
CA GLU A 11 -8.56 -22.81 -6.76
C GLU A 11 -9.14 -22.30 -5.43
N TYR A 12 -10.31 -22.78 -5.02
CA TYR A 12 -10.90 -22.43 -3.72
C TYR A 12 -10.03 -22.91 -2.56
N GLN A 13 -9.58 -24.17 -2.60
CA GLN A 13 -8.78 -24.76 -1.52
C GLN A 13 -7.41 -24.08 -1.38
N GLU A 14 -6.77 -23.76 -2.51
CA GLU A 14 -5.51 -23.01 -2.51
C GLU A 14 -5.68 -21.61 -1.93
N SER A 15 -6.73 -20.90 -2.35
CA SER A 15 -7.05 -19.56 -1.85
C SER A 15 -7.32 -19.59 -0.35
N LYS A 16 -8.13 -20.54 0.13
CA LYS A 16 -8.44 -20.71 1.55
C LYS A 16 -7.20 -21.00 2.38
N ARG A 17 -6.32 -21.87 1.88
CA ARG A 17 -5.05 -22.18 2.56
C ARG A 17 -4.16 -20.95 2.68
N LYS A 18 -4.01 -20.16 1.60
CA LYS A 18 -3.25 -18.90 1.60
C LYS A 18 -3.84 -17.87 2.57
N TYR A 19 -5.17 -17.73 2.55
CA TYR A 19 -5.88 -16.86 3.49
C TYR A 19 -5.57 -17.23 4.95
N LEU A 20 -5.72 -18.51 5.32
CA LEU A 20 -5.46 -18.98 6.68
C LEU A 20 -4.00 -18.77 7.09
N GLN A 21 -3.06 -18.89 6.16
CA GLN A 21 -1.66 -18.56 6.39
C GLN A 21 -1.48 -17.06 6.71
N ILE A 22 -2.11 -16.16 5.94
CA ILE A 22 -2.08 -14.71 6.19
C ILE A 22 -2.66 -14.40 7.58
N ILE A 23 -3.79 -15.02 7.96
CA ILE A 23 -4.37 -14.86 9.30
C ILE A 23 -3.39 -15.32 10.39
N ALA A 24 -2.75 -16.48 10.22
CA ALA A 24 -1.80 -17.01 11.19
C ALA A 24 -0.57 -16.11 11.38
N GLU A 25 -0.03 -15.55 10.29
CA GLU A 25 1.11 -14.62 10.33
C GLU A 25 0.79 -13.29 11.03
N ASN A 26 -0.49 -12.93 11.16
CA ASN A 26 -0.93 -11.66 11.76
C ASN A 26 -1.72 -11.87 13.07
N LYS A 27 -1.59 -13.04 13.70
CA LYS A 27 -2.39 -13.44 14.87
C LYS A 27 -2.26 -12.50 16.07
N GLU A 28 -1.06 -12.01 16.37
CA GLU A 28 -0.83 -11.09 17.50
C GLU A 28 -1.61 -9.79 17.34
N TRP A 29 -1.61 -9.22 16.13
CA TRP A 29 -2.34 -8.01 15.83
C TRP A 29 -3.87 -8.24 15.89
N LEU A 30 -4.35 -9.35 15.33
CA LEU A 30 -5.77 -9.72 15.37
C LEU A 30 -6.29 -9.95 16.80
N HIS A 31 -5.44 -10.39 17.73
CA HIS A 31 -5.82 -10.54 19.13
C HIS A 31 -6.11 -9.20 19.84
N ASN A 32 -5.58 -8.09 19.33
CA ASN A 32 -5.85 -6.76 19.89
C ASN A 32 -7.20 -6.18 19.43
N ASP A 33 -7.81 -6.73 18.39
CA ASP A 33 -9.15 -6.34 17.96
C ASP A 33 -10.22 -7.06 18.80
N TYR A 34 -11.27 -6.35 19.17
CA TYR A 34 -12.21 -6.76 20.21
C TYR A 34 -13.19 -7.87 19.79
N VAL A 35 -13.34 -8.16 18.48
CA VAL A 35 -14.32 -9.14 17.94
C VAL A 35 -13.79 -9.87 16.69
N CYS A 36 -12.53 -10.29 16.71
CA CYS A 36 -11.93 -11.00 15.56
C CYS A 36 -12.02 -12.52 15.63
N THR A 37 -11.84 -13.08 16.81
CA THR A 37 -11.73 -14.53 17.00
C THR A 37 -13.04 -15.13 17.54
N ALA A 38 -13.22 -16.44 17.34
CA ALA A 38 -14.39 -17.15 17.87
C ALA A 38 -14.51 -17.01 19.40
N GLU A 39 -13.39 -17.05 20.12
CA GLU A 39 -13.34 -16.90 21.59
C GLU A 39 -13.73 -15.49 22.04
N GLN A 40 -13.28 -14.45 21.34
CA GLN A 40 -13.68 -13.07 21.63
C GLN A 40 -15.17 -12.87 21.37
N ILE A 41 -15.68 -13.37 20.23
CA ILE A 41 -17.12 -13.29 19.92
C ILE A 41 -17.95 -14.05 20.97
N LYS A 42 -17.56 -15.27 21.36
CA LYS A 42 -18.23 -16.03 22.43
C LYS A 42 -18.23 -15.26 23.75
N THR A 43 -17.10 -14.66 24.12
CA THR A 43 -16.97 -13.87 25.35
C THR A 43 -17.89 -12.66 25.30
N LYS A 44 -17.92 -11.92 24.19
CA LYS A 44 -18.79 -10.76 24.00
C LYS A 44 -20.28 -11.13 24.04
N ILE A 45 -20.66 -12.27 23.45
CA ILE A 45 -22.03 -12.79 23.54
C ILE A 45 -22.41 -13.07 24.99
N LYS A 46 -21.54 -13.70 25.78
CA LYS A 46 -21.79 -13.95 27.21
C LYS A 46 -21.97 -12.65 27.99
N GLU A 47 -21.12 -11.64 27.74
CA GLU A 47 -21.24 -10.32 28.36
C GLU A 47 -22.59 -9.66 28.04
N LEU A 48 -23.04 -9.70 26.78
CA LEU A 48 -24.32 -9.13 26.37
C LEU A 48 -25.52 -9.88 26.97
N ILE A 49 -25.42 -11.20 27.17
CA ILE A 49 -26.46 -11.98 27.84
C ILE A 49 -26.55 -11.60 29.33
N LEU A 50 -25.41 -11.45 29.99
CA LEU A 50 -25.34 -11.10 31.42
C LEU A 50 -25.69 -9.62 31.67
N ASN A 51 -25.35 -8.73 30.74
CA ASN A 51 -25.63 -7.31 30.80
C ASN A 51 -26.03 -6.77 29.42
N PRO A 52 -27.33 -6.85 29.06
CA PRO A 52 -27.85 -6.41 27.77
C PRO A 52 -27.64 -4.93 27.46
N GLN A 53 -27.40 -4.10 28.48
CA GLN A 53 -27.17 -2.65 28.34
C GLN A 53 -25.68 -2.29 28.23
N SER A 54 -24.77 -3.27 28.26
CA SER A 54 -23.32 -3.02 28.24
C SER A 54 -22.79 -2.46 26.91
N ASN A 55 -23.54 -2.57 25.81
CA ASN A 55 -23.15 -2.01 24.52
C ASN A 55 -24.37 -1.76 23.62
N GLU A 56 -24.70 -0.49 23.39
CA GLU A 56 -25.89 -0.10 22.60
C GLU A 56 -25.83 -0.53 21.12
N ASN A 57 -24.62 -0.82 20.61
CA ASN A 57 -24.37 -1.11 19.20
C ASN A 57 -24.18 -2.60 18.91
N LEU A 58 -24.19 -3.48 19.92
CA LEU A 58 -24.00 -4.91 19.73
C LEU A 58 -25.17 -5.69 20.31
N VAL A 59 -25.62 -6.72 19.59
CA VAL A 59 -26.67 -7.63 20.06
C VAL A 59 -26.29 -9.07 19.78
N ALA A 60 -26.63 -9.97 20.69
CA ALA A 60 -26.55 -11.40 20.46
C ALA A 60 -27.89 -11.91 19.92
N GLY A 61 -27.85 -12.79 18.92
CA GLY A 61 -29.04 -13.38 18.32
C GLY A 61 -28.83 -14.84 17.94
N LEU A 62 -29.94 -15.57 17.75
CA LEU A 62 -29.92 -16.94 17.25
C LEU A 62 -30.20 -16.94 15.73
N LYS A 63 -29.33 -17.59 14.97
CA LYS A 63 -29.51 -17.87 13.54
C LYS A 63 -29.11 -19.31 13.27
N ASP A 64 -30.02 -20.07 12.67
CA ASP A 64 -29.85 -21.50 12.39
C ASP A 64 -29.45 -22.33 13.62
N GLY A 65 -30.05 -22.00 14.77
CA GLY A 65 -29.76 -22.65 16.05
C GLY A 65 -28.41 -22.31 16.67
N LYS A 66 -27.62 -21.39 16.08
CA LYS A 66 -26.33 -20.94 16.59
C LYS A 66 -26.42 -19.50 17.10
N LEU A 67 -25.82 -19.25 18.26
CA LEU A 67 -25.63 -17.90 18.78
C LEU A 67 -24.60 -17.15 17.93
N ARG A 68 -25.00 -15.98 17.44
CA ARG A 68 -24.21 -15.08 16.61
C ARG A 68 -24.19 -13.69 17.22
N LEU A 69 -23.16 -12.92 16.90
CA LEU A 69 -23.01 -11.54 17.31
C LEU A 69 -23.35 -10.62 16.14
N TYR A 70 -24.07 -9.55 16.43
CA TYR A 70 -24.49 -8.59 15.43
C TYR A 70 -24.13 -7.16 15.83
N LYS A 71 -23.82 -6.34 14.83
CA LYS A 71 -23.62 -4.90 14.95
C LYS A 71 -24.87 -4.15 14.48
N LYS A 72 -25.43 -3.32 15.35
CA LYS A 72 -26.51 -2.40 15.02
C LYS A 72 -25.91 -1.14 14.37
N VAL A 73 -26.21 -0.92 13.09
CA VAL A 73 -25.78 0.29 12.35
C VAL A 73 -26.87 1.35 12.41
N SER A 74 -28.13 0.92 12.37
CA SER A 74 -29.29 1.76 12.52
C SER A 74 -30.42 0.95 13.16
N PRO A 75 -31.57 1.56 13.52
CA PRO A 75 -32.72 0.81 14.05
C PRO A 75 -33.24 -0.30 13.12
N LYS A 76 -32.96 -0.23 11.81
CA LYS A 76 -33.42 -1.18 10.80
C LYS A 76 -32.31 -2.06 10.23
N VAL A 77 -31.04 -1.71 10.47
CA VAL A 77 -29.88 -2.38 9.85
C VAL A 77 -29.03 -3.01 10.94
N ILE A 78 -28.97 -4.33 10.90
CA ILE A 78 -28.22 -5.19 11.80
C ILE A 78 -27.31 -6.06 10.93
N MET A 79 -26.01 -6.03 11.18
CA MET A 79 -25.01 -6.77 10.41
C MET A 79 -24.43 -7.89 11.25
N GLU A 80 -24.30 -9.09 10.67
CA GLU A 80 -23.64 -10.21 11.37
C GLU A 80 -22.13 -9.97 11.44
N ILE A 81 -21.55 -10.06 12.63
CA ILE A 81 -20.09 -9.99 12.82
C ILE A 81 -19.53 -11.39 12.60
N LEU A 82 -18.68 -11.55 11.57
CA LEU A 82 -18.01 -12.82 11.29
C LEU A 82 -16.65 -12.86 11.97
N THR A 83 -16.26 -14.05 12.45
CA THR A 83 -14.87 -14.26 12.86
C THR A 83 -13.96 -14.23 11.65
N VAL A 84 -12.66 -14.04 11.86
CA VAL A 84 -11.66 -14.13 10.78
C VAL A 84 -11.73 -15.49 10.06
N GLU A 85 -12.01 -16.58 10.75
CA GLU A 85 -12.14 -17.91 10.13
C GLU A 85 -13.41 -18.07 9.29
N ASP A 86 -14.54 -17.55 9.79
CA ASP A 86 -15.85 -17.64 9.11
C ASP A 86 -15.98 -16.63 7.95
N ALA A 87 -15.16 -15.57 7.93
CA ALA A 87 -15.26 -14.50 6.94
C ALA A 87 -14.86 -14.90 5.51
N PHE A 88 -13.98 -15.89 5.35
CA PHE A 88 -13.39 -16.23 4.05
C PHE A 88 -14.44 -16.50 2.96
N ASP A 89 -15.41 -17.37 3.24
CA ASP A 89 -16.42 -17.79 2.25
C ASP A 89 -17.27 -16.61 1.80
N THR A 90 -17.74 -15.80 2.75
CA THR A 90 -18.57 -14.62 2.49
C THR A 90 -17.84 -13.59 1.64
N ILE A 91 -16.59 -13.29 1.99
CA ILE A 91 -15.77 -12.31 1.28
C ILE A 91 -15.43 -12.81 -0.12
N LEU A 92 -15.06 -14.09 -0.27
CA LEU A 92 -14.72 -14.67 -1.57
C LEU A 92 -15.94 -14.68 -2.50
N SER A 93 -17.12 -15.02 -1.99
CA SER A 93 -18.39 -14.90 -2.73
C SER A 93 -18.62 -13.47 -3.22
N ALA A 94 -18.46 -12.47 -2.36
CA ALA A 94 -18.62 -11.07 -2.74
C ALA A 94 -17.58 -10.65 -3.80
N HIS A 95 -16.33 -11.06 -3.63
CA HIS A 95 -15.24 -10.78 -4.57
C HIS A 95 -15.53 -11.36 -5.96
N ILE A 96 -15.93 -12.64 -6.04
CA ILE A 96 -16.31 -13.30 -7.30
C ILE A 96 -17.54 -12.63 -7.92
N GLN A 97 -18.57 -12.32 -7.13
CA GLN A 97 -19.78 -11.63 -7.62
C GLN A 97 -19.49 -10.24 -8.17
N SER A 98 -18.46 -9.57 -7.63
CA SER A 98 -17.96 -8.28 -8.15
C SER A 98 -16.99 -8.42 -9.33
N SER A 99 -16.93 -9.60 -9.97
CA SER A 99 -16.01 -9.90 -11.07
C SER A 99 -14.54 -9.67 -10.70
N HIS A 100 -14.14 -10.16 -9.51
CA HIS A 100 -12.81 -9.95 -8.95
C HIS A 100 -12.48 -8.47 -8.69
N GLY A 101 -13.44 -7.68 -8.22
CA GLY A 101 -13.24 -6.28 -7.85
C GLY A 101 -12.21 -6.08 -6.73
N ASP A 102 -11.76 -4.84 -6.57
CA ASP A 102 -10.84 -4.44 -5.50
C ASP A 102 -11.46 -4.56 -4.09
N ALA A 103 -10.68 -4.19 -3.07
CA ALA A 103 -11.10 -4.32 -1.68
C ALA A 103 -12.33 -3.47 -1.35
N ASP A 104 -12.42 -2.24 -1.87
CA ASP A 104 -13.55 -1.36 -1.62
C ASP A 104 -14.82 -1.88 -2.30
N THR A 105 -14.72 -2.30 -3.56
CA THR A 105 -15.83 -2.89 -4.31
C THR A 105 -16.33 -4.17 -3.64
N THR A 106 -15.40 -5.05 -3.26
CA THR A 106 -15.70 -6.31 -2.55
C THR A 106 -16.35 -6.03 -1.20
N PHE A 107 -15.83 -5.08 -0.43
CA PHE A 107 -16.38 -4.70 0.87
C PHE A 107 -17.81 -4.15 0.73
N LYS A 108 -18.02 -3.20 -0.19
CA LYS A 108 -19.35 -2.62 -0.48
C LYS A 108 -20.38 -3.70 -0.82
N ALA A 109 -20.00 -4.70 -1.62
CA ALA A 109 -20.89 -5.79 -2.03
C ALA A 109 -21.47 -6.62 -0.86
N MET A 110 -20.75 -6.75 0.26
CA MET A 110 -21.22 -7.52 1.44
C MET A 110 -21.57 -6.65 2.66
N SER A 111 -21.16 -5.38 2.68
CA SER A 111 -21.28 -4.47 3.84
C SER A 111 -22.70 -4.28 4.35
N ASN A 112 -23.73 -4.55 3.54
CA ASN A 112 -25.12 -4.45 3.97
C ASN A 112 -25.61 -5.62 4.84
N THR A 113 -24.84 -6.72 4.90
CA THR A 113 -25.26 -7.96 5.57
C THR A 113 -24.26 -8.43 6.62
N HIS A 114 -22.97 -8.14 6.43
CA HIS A 114 -21.90 -8.62 7.28
C HIS A 114 -20.97 -7.48 7.69
N SER A 115 -20.52 -7.52 8.94
CA SER A 115 -19.47 -6.66 9.47
C SER A 115 -18.19 -7.49 9.54
N VAL A 116 -17.23 -7.20 8.69
CA VAL A 116 -15.92 -7.86 8.67
C VAL A 116 -14.80 -6.82 8.72
N LEU A 117 -13.62 -7.23 9.17
CA LEU A 117 -12.45 -6.36 9.07
C LEU A 117 -12.01 -6.17 7.63
N MET A 118 -11.63 -4.94 7.28
CA MET A 118 -11.01 -4.64 5.98
C MET A 118 -9.74 -5.47 5.74
N PHE A 119 -9.00 -5.78 6.81
CA PHE A 119 -7.87 -6.71 6.75
C PHE A 119 -8.25 -8.06 6.14
N CYS A 120 -9.39 -8.66 6.55
CA CYS A 120 -9.84 -9.94 6.00
C CYS A 120 -10.21 -9.82 4.52
N VAL A 121 -10.75 -8.67 4.10
CA VAL A 121 -11.07 -8.41 2.68
C VAL A 121 -9.82 -8.44 1.82
N ASN A 122 -8.80 -7.67 2.22
CA ASN A 122 -7.51 -7.65 1.55
C ASN A 122 -6.88 -9.05 1.54
N ALA A 123 -6.92 -9.76 2.66
CA ALA A 123 -6.36 -11.10 2.77
C ALA A 123 -7.03 -12.10 1.81
N VAL A 124 -8.35 -12.03 1.62
CA VAL A 124 -9.06 -12.89 0.65
C VAL A 124 -8.66 -12.55 -0.78
N ILE A 125 -8.62 -11.27 -1.14
CA ILE A 125 -8.21 -10.83 -2.48
C ILE A 125 -6.78 -11.25 -2.78
N ASP A 126 -5.85 -11.02 -1.86
CA ASP A 126 -4.45 -11.42 -1.98
C ASP A 126 -4.28 -12.95 -2.08
N SER A 127 -5.19 -13.70 -1.47
CA SER A 127 -5.19 -15.16 -1.51
C SER A 127 -5.82 -15.74 -2.77
N CYS A 128 -6.63 -14.96 -3.50
CA CYS A 128 -7.41 -15.44 -4.63
C CYS A 128 -6.51 -15.95 -5.75
N SER A 129 -6.61 -17.23 -6.09
CA SER A 129 -5.81 -17.87 -7.14
C SER A 129 -6.02 -17.25 -8.52
N SER A 130 -7.22 -16.73 -8.82
CA SER A 130 -7.50 -16.06 -10.10
C SER A 130 -6.83 -14.70 -10.20
N CYS A 131 -6.73 -13.97 -9.08
CA CYS A 131 -6.02 -12.69 -9.00
C CYS A 131 -4.51 -12.87 -8.89
N ALA A 132 -4.02 -13.94 -8.23
CA ALA A 132 -2.60 -14.17 -7.98
C ALA A 132 -1.77 -14.56 -9.22
N LYS A 133 -2.39 -14.67 -10.41
CA LYS A 133 -1.78 -15.27 -11.62
C LYS A 133 -0.91 -14.31 -12.44
N SER A 134 -0.81 -13.02 -12.14
CA SER A 134 0.14 -12.15 -12.85
C SER A 134 1.51 -12.12 -12.16
N ALA A 135 2.59 -12.42 -12.90
CA ALA A 135 3.96 -12.26 -12.41
C ALA A 135 4.24 -10.80 -11.98
N ASP A 136 3.47 -9.85 -12.51
CA ASP A 136 3.50 -8.44 -12.14
C ASP A 136 2.87 -8.17 -10.75
N GLU A 137 1.82 -8.88 -10.34
CA GLU A 137 1.27 -8.77 -8.96
C GLU A 137 2.19 -9.36 -7.89
N GLN A 138 3.01 -10.35 -8.23
CA GLN A 138 4.03 -10.84 -7.31
C GLN A 138 5.14 -9.81 -7.06
N ARG A 139 5.38 -8.92 -8.03
CA ARG A 139 6.35 -7.82 -7.93
C ARG A 139 5.76 -6.58 -7.26
N ARG A 140 4.43 -6.42 -7.28
CA ARG A 140 3.76 -5.32 -6.58
C ARG A 140 4.11 -5.32 -5.09
N GLY A 141 4.53 -4.15 -4.62
CA GLY A 141 4.98 -3.96 -3.25
C GLY A 141 6.45 -4.32 -3.02
N VAL A 142 7.22 -4.59 -4.08
CA VAL A 142 8.69 -4.56 -4.04
C VAL A 142 9.14 -3.16 -4.46
N TRP A 143 9.88 -2.50 -3.58
CA TRP A 143 10.37 -1.14 -3.82
C TRP A 143 11.89 -1.12 -3.82
N ARG A 144 12.49 -0.44 -4.79
CA ARG A 144 13.90 -0.05 -4.74
C ARG A 144 14.00 1.24 -3.94
N MET A 145 14.97 1.31 -3.04
CA MET A 145 15.20 2.49 -2.22
C MET A 145 16.66 2.92 -2.25
N ASN A 146 16.87 4.21 -2.48
CA ASN A 146 18.18 4.85 -2.46
C ASN A 146 18.09 6.17 -1.68
N ILE A 147 19.06 6.44 -0.80
CA ILE A 147 19.20 7.73 -0.11
C ILE A 147 20.49 8.34 -0.58
N VAL A 148 20.37 9.36 -1.44
CA VAL A 148 21.51 9.94 -2.14
C VAL A 148 21.86 11.28 -1.51
N LYS A 149 23.14 11.54 -1.28
CA LYS A 149 23.60 12.87 -0.92
C LYS A 149 23.54 13.74 -2.17
N VAL A 150 22.81 14.84 -2.09
CA VAL A 150 22.64 15.76 -3.22
C VAL A 150 23.95 16.51 -3.45
N ASN A 151 24.37 16.60 -4.72
CA ASN A 151 25.63 17.22 -5.10
C ASN A 151 25.64 18.72 -4.70
N PRO A 152 26.74 19.25 -4.14
CA PRO A 152 26.88 20.69 -3.88
C PRO A 152 26.72 21.60 -5.11
N ARG A 153 26.72 21.04 -6.34
CA ARG A 153 26.40 21.79 -7.57
C ARG A 153 24.94 22.25 -7.63
N LEU A 154 24.02 21.55 -6.98
CA LEU A 154 22.66 22.05 -6.85
C LEU A 154 22.69 23.23 -5.88
N PRO A 155 22.21 24.43 -6.29
CA PRO A 155 22.32 25.60 -5.45
C PRO A 155 21.55 25.33 -4.14
N THR A 156 22.24 25.46 -3.02
CA THR A 156 21.63 25.35 -1.70
C THR A 156 21.41 26.75 -1.16
N SER A 157 20.16 27.09 -0.86
CA SER A 157 19.88 28.35 -0.16
C SER A 157 20.35 28.21 1.29
N THR A 158 20.69 29.32 1.94
CA THR A 158 21.00 29.35 3.39
C THR A 158 19.85 28.83 4.26
N TYR A 159 18.64 28.77 3.70
CA TYR A 159 17.42 28.27 4.35
C TYR A 159 17.17 26.77 4.09
N ASN A 160 17.75 26.20 3.02
CA ASN A 160 17.57 24.79 2.70
C ASN A 160 18.69 23.96 3.35
N LYS A 161 18.37 23.29 4.46
CA LYS A 161 19.28 22.35 5.13
C LYS A 161 19.14 20.91 4.62
N ALA A 162 18.22 20.65 3.69
CA ALA A 162 18.10 19.33 3.09
C ALA A 162 19.34 19.07 2.23
N SER A 163 19.98 17.94 2.51
CA SER A 163 21.23 17.55 1.84
C SER A 163 21.16 16.15 1.24
N TYR A 164 20.03 15.48 1.44
CA TYR A 164 19.78 14.12 0.97
C TYR A 164 18.47 14.07 0.20
N LEU A 165 18.39 13.14 -0.75
CA LEU A 165 17.22 12.85 -1.54
C LEU A 165 16.89 11.36 -1.35
N LEU A 166 15.69 11.08 -0.87
CA LEU A 166 15.11 9.75 -0.88
C LEU A 166 14.53 9.49 -2.27
N ILE A 167 14.95 8.39 -2.88
CA ILE A 167 14.41 7.86 -4.12
C ILE A 167 13.80 6.50 -3.80
N MET A 168 12.48 6.39 -3.89
CA MET A 168 11.76 5.12 -3.77
C MET A 168 11.05 4.82 -5.09
N LYS A 169 11.36 3.69 -5.73
CA LYS A 169 10.80 3.31 -7.03
C LYS A 169 10.18 1.92 -6.95
N GLU A 170 8.88 1.81 -7.23
CA GLU A 170 8.17 0.54 -7.23
C GLU A 170 8.56 -0.29 -8.45
N GLU A 171 8.84 -1.57 -8.23
CA GLU A 171 9.52 -2.42 -9.20
C GLU A 171 8.65 -2.81 -10.40
N ALA A 172 7.35 -3.03 -10.20
CA ALA A 172 6.47 -3.48 -11.28
C ALA A 172 6.12 -2.33 -12.26
N THR A 173 5.98 -1.12 -11.75
CA THR A 173 5.35 0.02 -12.44
C THR A 173 6.30 1.18 -12.68
N ASN A 174 7.49 1.18 -12.07
CA ASN A 174 8.41 2.32 -11.99
C ASN A 174 7.80 3.59 -11.41
N PHE A 175 6.72 3.46 -10.63
CA PHE A 175 6.17 4.58 -9.87
C PHE A 175 7.19 5.04 -8.85
N ILE A 176 7.50 6.34 -8.87
CA ILE A 176 8.58 6.92 -8.08
C ILE A 176 8.04 7.88 -7.02
N ILE A 177 8.65 7.84 -5.86
CA ILE A 177 8.43 8.76 -4.76
C ILE A 177 9.76 9.41 -4.43
N LEU A 178 9.76 10.74 -4.41
CA LEU A 178 10.93 11.58 -4.11
C LEU A 178 10.65 12.39 -2.85
N ARG A 179 11.60 12.43 -1.94
CA ARG A 179 11.56 13.32 -0.76
C ARG A 179 12.91 13.95 -0.51
N SER A 180 12.94 15.25 -0.29
CA SER A 180 14.11 15.91 0.28
C SER A 180 14.22 15.53 1.76
N LEU A 181 15.45 15.32 2.22
CA LEU A 181 15.75 14.78 3.55
C LEU A 181 16.83 15.62 4.25
N TYR A 182 16.66 15.76 5.55
CA TYR A 182 17.69 16.25 6.46
C TYR A 182 18.63 15.12 6.90
N PRO A 183 19.88 15.42 7.31
CA PRO A 183 20.87 14.44 7.76
C PRO A 183 20.53 13.80 9.13
N SER A 184 19.37 13.17 9.26
CA SER A 184 18.89 12.57 10.51
C SER A 184 18.13 11.27 10.24
N LEU A 185 18.52 10.18 10.90
CA LEU A 185 17.83 8.89 10.77
C LEU A 185 16.37 8.97 11.22
N GLN A 186 16.08 9.78 12.24
CA GLN A 186 14.72 10.00 12.74
C GLN A 186 13.86 10.69 11.68
N GLU A 187 14.41 11.68 10.97
CA GLU A 187 13.70 12.38 9.91
C GLU A 187 13.39 11.42 8.75
N VAL A 188 14.39 10.63 8.33
CA VAL A 188 14.20 9.62 7.29
C VAL A 188 13.13 8.60 7.69
N ALA A 189 13.14 8.14 8.94
CA ALA A 189 12.11 7.24 9.44
C ALA A 189 10.71 7.87 9.45
N PHE A 190 10.60 9.16 9.77
CA PHE A 190 9.32 9.87 9.76
C PHE A 190 8.77 10.05 8.34
N GLU A 191 9.63 10.43 7.38
CA GLU A 191 9.24 10.52 5.97
C GLU A 191 8.84 9.16 5.39
N LEU A 192 9.57 8.08 5.71
CA LEU A 192 9.17 6.72 5.32
C LEU A 192 7.83 6.31 5.92
N MET A 193 7.56 6.66 7.17
CA MET A 193 6.26 6.40 7.80
C MET A 193 5.13 7.12 7.07
N LYS A 194 5.30 8.40 6.69
CA LYS A 194 4.31 9.13 5.88
C LYS A 194 4.05 8.43 4.55
N ILE A 195 5.12 8.05 3.85
CA ILE A 195 5.02 7.31 2.59
C ILE A 195 4.25 5.99 2.79
N PHE A 196 4.56 5.22 3.82
CA PHE A 196 3.89 3.94 4.07
C PHE A 196 2.41 4.10 4.48
N VAL A 197 2.06 5.20 5.15
CA VAL A 197 0.65 5.52 5.44
C VAL A 197 -0.09 5.94 4.18
N GLU A 198 0.55 6.69 3.29
CA GLU A 198 -0.06 7.20 2.05
C GLU A 198 -0.18 6.12 0.96
N PHE A 199 0.86 5.30 0.77
CA PHE A 199 0.97 4.34 -0.33
C PHE A 199 0.89 2.87 0.10
N ASN A 200 0.60 2.61 1.38
CA ASN A 200 0.71 1.32 2.06
C ASN A 200 2.15 0.85 2.27
N TYR A 201 2.31 -0.09 3.20
CA TYR A 201 3.60 -0.70 3.52
C TYR A 201 4.05 -1.63 2.37
N PRO A 202 5.28 -1.46 1.86
CA PRO A 202 5.88 -2.41 0.94
C PRO A 202 5.91 -3.82 1.53
N LYS A 203 5.85 -4.84 0.67
CA LYS A 203 6.19 -6.21 1.04
C LYS A 203 7.69 -6.35 1.24
N LYS A 204 8.46 -5.73 0.34
CA LYS A 204 9.94 -5.78 0.32
C LYS A 204 10.51 -4.43 -0.06
N ILE A 205 11.63 -4.08 0.55
CA ILE A 205 12.47 -2.98 0.10
C ILE A 205 13.85 -3.53 -0.26
N VAL A 206 14.28 -3.22 -1.48
CA VAL A 206 15.57 -3.62 -2.03
C VAL A 206 16.49 -2.40 -2.03
N VAL A 207 17.69 -2.57 -1.52
CA VAL A 207 18.72 -1.53 -1.44
C VAL A 207 20.01 -2.00 -2.11
N ALA A 208 20.78 -1.09 -2.68
CA ALA A 208 22.08 -1.42 -3.28
C ALA A 208 23.15 -1.67 -2.20
N ASP A 209 23.17 -0.82 -1.18
CA ASP A 209 24.21 -0.78 -0.17
C ASP A 209 23.64 -0.54 1.24
N ASN A 210 24.54 -0.51 2.24
CA ASN A 210 24.22 -0.09 3.61
C ASN A 210 23.01 -0.81 4.25
N LEU A 211 22.83 -2.11 3.95
CA LEU A 211 21.70 -2.93 4.41
C LEU A 211 21.40 -2.76 5.90
N GLN A 212 22.45 -2.69 6.74
CA GLN A 212 22.29 -2.56 8.18
C GLN A 212 21.66 -1.21 8.59
N THR A 213 22.03 -0.12 7.92
CA THR A 213 21.44 1.21 8.14
C THR A 213 19.95 1.20 7.81
N TYR A 214 19.57 0.57 6.70
CA TYR A 214 18.17 0.44 6.32
C TYR A 214 17.36 -0.44 7.27
N LYS A 215 17.95 -1.52 7.81
CA LYS A 215 17.32 -2.31 8.87
C LYS A 215 17.10 -1.49 10.15
N GLN A 216 18.07 -0.67 10.55
CA GLN A 216 17.91 0.24 11.70
C GLN A 216 16.82 1.29 11.44
N LEU A 217 16.73 1.84 10.23
CA LEU A 217 15.65 2.74 9.83
C LEU A 217 14.28 2.07 10.00
N MET A 218 14.12 0.81 9.58
CA MET A 218 12.84 0.09 9.75
C MET A 218 12.48 -0.16 11.22
N VAL A 219 13.47 -0.35 12.09
CA VAL A 219 13.21 -0.43 13.55
C VAL A 219 12.64 0.89 14.07
N LEU A 220 13.17 2.04 13.60
CA LEU A 220 12.65 3.36 13.96
C LEU A 220 11.24 3.58 13.40
N VAL A 221 10.99 3.22 12.14
CA VAL A 221 9.64 3.30 11.55
C VAL A 221 8.63 2.48 12.37
N ARG A 222 8.99 1.25 12.75
CA ARG A 222 8.15 0.40 13.60
C ARG A 222 7.92 1.00 14.99
N ALA A 223 8.92 1.67 15.56
CA ALA A 223 8.76 2.34 16.85
C ALA A 223 7.77 3.51 16.78
N ILE A 224 7.75 4.24 15.65
CA ILE A 224 6.79 5.33 15.40
C ILE A 224 5.38 4.77 15.13
N ASN A 225 5.27 3.66 14.40
CA ASN A 225 4.00 3.04 14.03
C ASN A 225 4.06 1.50 14.16
N PRO A 226 3.75 0.94 15.35
CA PRO A 226 3.99 -0.48 15.65
C PRO A 226 2.95 -1.46 15.06
N GLY A 227 1.87 -0.97 14.45
CA GLY A 227 0.77 -1.81 13.97
C GLY A 227 1.07 -2.65 12.71
N PRO A 228 1.61 -2.06 11.64
CA PRO A 228 1.78 -2.75 10.35
C PRO A 228 2.94 -3.76 10.32
N LYS A 229 2.82 -4.78 9.45
CA LYS A 229 3.93 -5.68 9.12
C LYS A 229 5.02 -4.88 8.40
N MET A 230 6.22 -4.85 8.97
CA MET A 230 7.36 -4.14 8.38
C MET A 230 7.85 -4.86 7.11
N PRO A 231 8.31 -4.11 6.10
CA PRO A 231 8.86 -4.69 4.88
C PRO A 231 10.12 -5.52 5.16
N GLU A 232 10.29 -6.60 4.40
CA GLU A 232 11.56 -7.32 4.35
C GLU A 232 12.61 -6.45 3.64
N ILE A 233 13.77 -6.22 4.27
CA ILE A 233 14.86 -5.46 3.66
C ILE A 233 15.89 -6.40 3.05
N LEU A 234 16.09 -6.28 1.74
CA LEU A 234 16.97 -7.11 0.93
C LEU A 234 18.07 -6.26 0.30
N GLN A 235 19.26 -6.84 0.15
CA GLN A 235 20.34 -6.22 -0.60
C GLN A 235 20.37 -6.80 -2.02
N SER A 236 20.49 -5.93 -3.02
CA SER A 236 20.68 -6.32 -4.42
C SER A 236 22.15 -6.27 -4.80
N SER A 237 22.57 -7.20 -5.66
CA SER A 237 23.87 -7.14 -6.33
C SER A 237 23.88 -6.26 -7.58
N LYS A 238 22.72 -5.81 -8.06
CA LYS A 238 22.55 -5.01 -9.29
C LYS A 238 22.68 -3.52 -9.03
N ILE A 239 23.86 -3.09 -8.59
CA ILE A 239 24.15 -1.71 -8.18
C ILE A 239 23.92 -0.73 -9.35
N GLU A 240 24.19 -1.16 -10.58
CA GLU A 240 24.05 -0.38 -11.80
C GLU A 240 22.63 0.15 -12.02
N ILE A 241 21.60 -0.59 -11.58
CA ILE A 241 20.20 -0.17 -11.69
C ILE A 241 19.89 1.01 -10.74
N PHE A 242 20.46 0.98 -9.53
CA PHE A 242 20.27 2.05 -8.54
C PHE A 242 21.02 3.32 -8.93
N GLU A 243 22.22 3.18 -9.52
CA GLU A 243 22.96 4.32 -10.05
C GLU A 243 22.28 4.93 -11.29
N ALA A 244 21.64 4.10 -12.12
CA ALA A 244 20.81 4.58 -13.23
C ALA A 244 19.60 5.39 -12.73
N ASP A 245 18.84 4.87 -11.77
CA ASP A 245 17.70 5.60 -11.17
C ASP A 245 18.15 6.94 -10.56
N LYS A 246 19.27 6.92 -9.82
CA LYS A 246 19.85 8.12 -9.22
C LYS A 246 20.25 9.15 -10.27
N THR A 247 20.92 8.73 -11.33
CA THR A 247 21.36 9.62 -12.42
C THR A 247 20.16 10.21 -13.15
N GLU A 248 19.16 9.38 -13.47
CA GLU A 248 17.89 9.80 -14.10
C GLU A 248 17.23 10.92 -13.28
N VAL A 249 17.03 10.70 -11.97
CA VAL A 249 16.37 11.67 -11.10
C VAL A 249 17.20 12.95 -10.90
N LEU A 250 18.51 12.83 -10.72
CA LEU A 250 19.37 14.00 -10.51
C LEU A 250 19.45 14.88 -11.75
N ASN A 251 19.53 14.30 -12.95
CA ASN A 251 19.51 15.06 -14.19
C ASN A 251 18.20 15.84 -14.34
N GLU A 252 17.06 15.21 -14.07
CA GLU A 252 15.77 15.89 -14.10
C GLU A 252 15.71 17.06 -13.09
N ILE A 253 16.20 16.87 -11.86
CA ILE A 253 16.25 17.97 -10.87
C ILE A 253 17.18 19.10 -11.34
N GLU A 254 18.33 18.78 -11.95
CA GLU A 254 19.28 19.77 -12.49
C GLU A 254 18.69 20.55 -13.67
N ASP A 255 17.97 19.88 -14.57
CA ASP A 255 17.27 20.52 -15.70
C ASP A 255 16.23 21.51 -15.18
N TRP A 256 15.41 21.10 -14.20
CA TRP A 256 14.43 21.96 -13.54
C TRP A 256 15.07 23.15 -12.83
N ALA A 257 16.16 22.94 -12.11
CA ALA A 257 16.89 24.01 -11.43
C ALA A 257 17.47 25.04 -12.43
N THR A 258 17.93 24.57 -13.58
CA THR A 258 18.45 25.42 -14.66
C THR A 258 17.32 26.24 -15.31
N MET A 259 16.16 25.63 -15.55
CA MET A 259 15.02 26.31 -16.17
C MET A 259 14.43 27.45 -15.32
N GLU A 260 14.37 27.25 -14.01
CA GLU A 260 13.75 28.19 -13.08
C GLU A 260 14.75 29.20 -12.47
N ASN A 261 16.05 29.10 -12.79
CA ASN A 261 17.13 29.88 -12.17
C ASN A 261 17.08 29.86 -10.61
N GLY A 262 16.55 28.79 -10.02
CA GLY A 262 16.18 28.76 -8.62
C GLY A 262 17.15 27.99 -7.72
N VAL A 263 17.07 28.29 -6.42
CA VAL A 263 17.98 27.76 -5.37
C VAL A 263 17.27 26.74 -4.46
N HIS A 264 16.09 26.27 -4.87
CA HIS A 264 15.19 25.44 -4.06
C HIS A 264 14.96 24.07 -4.71
N TRP A 265 16.04 23.31 -4.88
CA TRP A 265 15.98 21.98 -5.52
C TRP A 265 15.00 21.01 -4.83
N ASP A 266 14.79 21.20 -3.53
CA ASP A 266 13.87 20.44 -2.70
C ASP A 266 12.41 20.58 -3.16
N GLN A 267 12.03 21.75 -3.69
CA GLN A 267 10.71 21.99 -4.24
C GLN A 267 10.53 21.27 -5.59
N TYR A 268 11.61 21.14 -6.36
CA TYR A 268 11.57 20.45 -7.65
C TYR A 268 11.37 18.94 -7.50
N CYS A 269 11.62 18.35 -6.33
CA CYS A 269 11.31 16.94 -6.08
C CYS A 269 9.86 16.59 -6.42
N HIS A 270 8.89 17.45 -6.06
CA HIS A 270 7.49 17.22 -6.35
C HIS A 270 7.16 17.33 -7.84
N MET A 271 7.77 18.29 -8.53
CA MET A 271 7.57 18.51 -9.97
C MET A 271 8.18 17.37 -10.79
N VAL A 272 9.42 16.98 -10.48
CA VAL A 272 10.10 15.84 -11.10
C VAL A 272 9.34 14.55 -10.81
N GLN A 273 8.91 14.32 -9.56
CA GLN A 273 8.10 13.15 -9.22
C GLN A 273 6.80 13.09 -10.04
N TYR A 274 6.10 14.21 -10.20
CA TYR A 274 4.89 14.28 -11.03
C TYR A 274 5.21 13.92 -12.48
N LYS A 275 6.15 14.65 -13.11
CA LYS A 275 6.58 14.43 -14.50
C LYS A 275 6.93 12.97 -14.75
N MET A 276 7.83 12.42 -13.95
CA MET A 276 8.32 11.04 -14.11
C MET A 276 7.24 9.97 -13.91
N ASN A 277 6.17 10.27 -13.17
CA ASN A 277 5.05 9.34 -12.95
C ASN A 277 3.96 9.47 -14.02
N THR A 278 3.84 10.62 -14.67
CA THR A 278 2.81 10.87 -15.70
C THR A 278 3.30 10.69 -17.13
N GLU A 279 4.62 10.67 -17.35
CA GLU A 279 5.21 10.41 -18.67
C GLU A 279 5.20 8.92 -19.03
N LYS A 280 4.93 8.66 -20.32
CA LYS A 280 4.96 7.32 -20.89
C LYS A 280 6.42 6.91 -21.08
N LYS A 281 6.84 5.78 -20.49
CA LYS A 281 8.20 5.27 -20.62
C LYS A 281 8.26 3.75 -20.71
N ASP A 282 9.37 3.28 -21.25
CA ASP A 282 9.73 1.87 -21.18
C ASP A 282 10.13 1.53 -19.74
N LEU A 283 9.50 0.51 -19.17
CA LEU A 283 9.72 0.13 -17.78
C LEU A 283 10.99 -0.72 -17.65
N THR A 284 12.04 -0.16 -17.07
CA THR A 284 13.23 -0.91 -16.64
C THR A 284 12.97 -1.62 -15.32
N ARG A 285 13.09 -2.96 -15.34
CA ARG A 285 12.93 -3.84 -14.17
C ARG A 285 14.27 -4.52 -13.82
N LEU A 286 14.45 -4.90 -12.55
CA LEU A 286 15.50 -5.77 -12.04
C LEU A 286 15.58 -7.07 -12.85
N ASP A 287 14.46 -7.64 -13.25
CA ASP A 287 14.43 -8.80 -14.17
C ASP A 287 14.16 -8.33 -15.61
N PRO A 288 15.17 -8.36 -16.50
CA PRO A 288 15.10 -7.79 -17.85
C PRO A 288 14.19 -8.57 -18.80
N LYS A 289 13.63 -9.71 -18.39
CA LYS A 289 12.76 -10.55 -19.26
C LYS A 289 11.43 -9.90 -19.65
N TYR A 290 11.04 -8.82 -18.98
CA TYR A 290 9.74 -8.18 -19.19
C TYR A 290 9.95 -6.71 -19.52
N LYS A 291 9.64 -6.33 -20.76
CA LYS A 291 9.53 -4.93 -21.17
C LYS A 291 8.04 -4.62 -21.27
N GLU A 292 7.59 -3.70 -20.44
CA GLU A 292 6.27 -3.11 -20.52
C GLU A 292 6.45 -1.61 -20.80
N ASN A 293 5.54 -1.02 -21.56
CA ASN A 293 5.54 0.40 -21.83
C ASN A 293 4.23 0.97 -21.27
N GLY A 294 4.34 2.03 -20.47
CA GLY A 294 3.17 2.66 -19.90
C GLY A 294 3.49 3.90 -19.10
N VAL A 295 2.44 4.46 -18.49
CA VAL A 295 2.54 5.59 -17.58
C VAL A 295 2.56 5.03 -16.16
N PRO A 296 3.66 5.21 -15.38
CA PRO A 296 3.80 4.61 -14.05
C PRO A 296 2.61 4.85 -13.14
N PHE A 297 2.07 6.07 -13.14
CA PHE A 297 0.89 6.43 -12.36
C PHE A 297 -0.32 5.54 -12.68
N LYS A 298 -0.63 5.37 -13.98
CA LYS A 298 -1.76 4.56 -14.42
C LYS A 298 -1.57 3.09 -14.06
N LEU A 299 -0.35 2.58 -14.20
CA LEU A 299 -0.02 1.20 -13.87
C LEU A 299 -0.08 0.93 -12.36
N PHE A 300 0.41 1.87 -11.55
CA PHE A 300 0.44 1.77 -10.09
C PHE A 300 -0.98 1.81 -9.52
N PHE A 301 -1.72 2.87 -9.82
CA PHE A 301 -3.05 3.07 -9.25
C PHE A 301 -4.18 2.33 -10.00
N LYS A 302 -3.89 1.73 -11.16
CA LYS A 302 -4.89 1.06 -12.01
C LYS A 302 -6.05 1.99 -12.43
N TYR A 303 -5.83 3.32 -12.47
CA TYR A 303 -6.83 4.28 -12.94
C TYR A 303 -6.21 5.36 -13.83
N GLU A 304 -7.06 5.96 -14.68
CA GLU A 304 -6.68 7.06 -15.57
C GLU A 304 -7.17 8.39 -14.98
N PRO A 305 -6.26 9.34 -14.68
CA PRO A 305 -6.67 10.63 -14.13
C PRO A 305 -7.53 11.39 -15.15
N HIS A 306 -8.63 11.97 -14.69
CA HIS A 306 -9.62 12.66 -15.56
C HIS A 306 -9.06 13.90 -16.26
N SER A 307 -8.02 14.49 -15.69
CA SER A 307 -7.21 15.52 -16.34
C SER A 307 -5.78 15.40 -15.85
N LEU A 308 -4.84 15.44 -16.79
CA LEU A 308 -3.44 15.72 -16.45
C LEU A 308 -3.32 17.23 -16.36
N MET A 309 -2.71 17.73 -15.30
CA MET A 309 -2.33 19.13 -15.23
C MET A 309 -1.23 19.33 -16.27
N GLU A 310 -1.52 20.10 -17.32
CA GLU A 310 -0.50 20.62 -18.21
C GLU A 310 0.30 21.66 -17.43
N TRP A 311 1.56 21.35 -17.17
CA TRP A 311 2.44 22.29 -16.51
C TRP A 311 3.19 23.10 -17.57
N VAL A 312 2.98 24.42 -17.56
CA VAL A 312 3.69 25.35 -18.43
C VAL A 312 4.74 26.09 -17.58
N PRO A 313 6.04 25.98 -17.92
CA PRO A 313 7.07 26.75 -17.24
C PRO A 313 6.84 28.25 -17.39
N LYS A 314 7.03 29.01 -16.30
CA LYS A 314 6.91 30.48 -16.36
C LYS A 314 7.85 31.13 -17.37
N SER A 315 9.00 30.49 -17.62
CA SER A 315 9.95 30.95 -18.65
C SER A 315 9.40 30.82 -20.08
N ALA A 316 8.43 29.92 -20.32
CA ALA A 316 7.80 29.75 -21.62
C ALA A 316 6.68 30.77 -21.89
N GLU A 317 6.05 31.32 -20.84
CA GLU A 317 4.99 32.35 -20.98
C GLU A 317 5.52 33.67 -21.57
N ASN A 318 6.80 33.99 -21.34
CA ASN A 318 7.44 35.20 -21.85
C ASN A 318 7.85 35.12 -23.34
N LEU A 319 7.72 33.96 -23.99
CA LEU A 319 8.05 33.78 -25.42
C LEU A 319 6.84 33.93 -26.35
N THR A 320 5.63 34.03 -25.81
CA THR A 320 4.38 34.12 -26.59
C THR A 320 3.78 35.53 -26.67
N GLU A 321 4.40 36.53 -26.03
CA GLU A 321 3.93 37.93 -26.05
C GLU A 321 4.68 38.85 -27.05
N THR A 322 5.40 38.30 -28.04
CA THR A 322 6.05 39.06 -29.13
C THR A 322 5.46 38.75 -30.49
#